data_AF-A0A642V0L0-F1
#
_entry.id   AF-A0A642V0L0-F1
#
_cell.length_a   1.000
_cell.length_b   1.000
_cell.length_c   1.000
_cell.angle_alpha   90.00
_cell.angle_beta   90.00
_cell.angle_gamma   90.00
#
_symmetry.space_group_name_H-M   'P 1'
#
loop_
_entity.id
_entity.type
_entity.pdbx_description
1 polymer ?
#
loop_
_entity_poly.entity_id
_entity_poly.type
_entity_poly.pdbx_seq_one_letter_code
_entity_poly.pdbx_strand_id
1 'polypeptide(L)'
;MDAIFQVVRRPKGDSGEVEVVLKRYRGKGQSTKVKALINHLRPLYMSREEKRPIKVVVFSQFTSFLDKIQDELSIEGFNLLRFDGSMNQKSRADVLETFKQTEDSCIMLLSLKAGGVGLNLVCANRAYLMDPWWSYAVESQAIDRIHRMGQSSEVQIVRFIVEGSVEERMLKIQDRKKFLATTLGLSEEDKRAQRLEDIKTLFEM
;
A
#
# COMPACT_ATOMS: atom_id res chain seq x y z
N MET A 1 -20.01 3.23 -7.90
CA MET A 1 -19.62 2.17 -6.94
C MET A 1 -18.67 2.84 -5.97
N ASP A 2 -19.16 3.07 -4.75
CA ASP A 2 -18.70 4.18 -3.90
C ASP A 2 -18.57 3.78 -2.43
N ALA A 3 -17.42 3.20 -2.07
CA ALA A 3 -16.66 3.61 -0.89
C ALA A 3 -15.23 3.07 -0.99
N ILE A 4 -14.29 3.73 -0.32
CA ILE A 4 -12.91 3.29 -0.18
C ILE A 4 -12.65 3.06 1.31
N PHE A 5 -12.11 1.90 1.70
CA PHE A 5 -11.61 1.60 3.05
C PHE A 5 -10.09 1.43 2.96
N GLN A 6 -9.18 1.74 3.90
CA GLN A 6 -9.09 1.53 5.35
C GLN A 6 -7.80 2.25 5.83
N VAL A 7 -7.83 2.97 6.95
CA VAL A 7 -6.64 3.49 7.63
C VAL A 7 -6.12 2.43 8.58
N VAL A 8 -4.82 2.13 8.57
CA VAL A 8 -4.13 1.36 9.61
C VAL A 8 -3.11 2.29 10.28
N ARG A 9 -3.36 2.67 11.53
CA ARG A 9 -2.33 3.29 12.37
C ARG A 9 -1.74 2.22 13.27
N ARG A 10 -0.40 2.16 13.33
CA ARG A 10 0.30 1.49 14.42
C ARG A 10 0.98 2.58 15.26
N PRO A 11 0.47 2.90 16.46
CA PRO A 11 1.17 3.80 17.36
C PRO A 11 2.48 3.17 17.85
N LYS A 12 3.41 4.01 18.32
CA LYS A 12 4.72 3.59 18.82
C LYS A 12 4.58 3.05 20.25
N GLY A 13 4.86 1.76 20.44
CA GLY A 13 4.78 1.06 21.73
C GLY A 13 4.23 -0.35 21.52
N ASP A 14 4.77 -1.32 22.25
CA ASP A 14 4.62 -2.78 22.03
C ASP A 14 3.21 -3.37 22.26
N SER A 15 2.16 -2.57 22.11
CA SER A 15 0.78 -3.02 22.03
C SER A 15 0.36 -3.01 20.57
N GLY A 16 0.35 -4.19 19.93
CA GLY A 16 0.05 -4.42 18.51
C GLY A 16 -1.37 -4.07 18.05
N GLU A 17 -2.03 -3.07 18.65
CA GLU A 17 -3.34 -2.58 18.24
C GLU A 17 -3.20 -1.72 16.98
N VAL A 18 -3.68 -2.31 15.88
CA VAL A 18 -3.84 -1.66 14.58
C VAL A 18 -5.14 -0.86 14.64
N GLU A 19 -5.07 0.46 14.75
CA GLU A 19 -6.28 1.30 14.70
C GLU A 19 -6.78 1.33 13.25
N VAL A 20 -7.98 0.77 13.04
CA VAL A 20 -8.64 0.70 11.74
C VAL A 20 -9.69 1.80 11.61
N VAL A 21 -9.44 2.83 10.80
CA VAL A 21 -10.43 3.89 10.52
C VAL A 21 -10.98 3.77 9.11
N LEU A 22 -12.30 3.68 8.97
CA LEU A 22 -13.01 3.58 7.70
C LEU A 22 -13.47 4.97 7.24
N LYS A 23 -13.17 5.38 5.99
CA LYS A 23 -13.58 6.68 5.44
C LYS A 23 -14.16 6.56 4.03
N ARG A 24 -15.47 6.74 3.90
CA ARG A 24 -16.16 6.67 2.60
C ARG A 24 -15.76 7.82 1.66
N TYR A 25 -15.49 7.49 0.40
CA TYR A 25 -15.16 8.45 -0.65
C TYR A 25 -16.15 8.36 -1.83
N ARG A 26 -16.62 9.51 -2.36
CA ARG A 26 -17.49 9.61 -3.55
C ARG A 26 -16.78 10.38 -4.67
N GLY A 27 -16.64 9.76 -5.84
CA GLY A 27 -15.97 10.35 -7.00
C GLY A 27 -16.84 10.32 -8.26
N LYS A 28 -16.82 11.40 -9.07
CA LYS A 28 -17.32 11.42 -10.46
C LYS A 28 -16.14 11.65 -11.41
N GLY A 29 -16.10 10.95 -12.55
CA GLY A 29 -15.24 11.26 -13.71
C GLY A 29 -13.81 10.68 -13.73
N GLN A 30 -13.21 10.36 -12.58
CA GLN A 30 -11.85 9.79 -12.46
C GLN A 30 -11.85 8.49 -11.64
N SER A 31 -10.74 7.73 -11.66
CA SER A 31 -10.55 6.59 -10.74
C SER A 31 -10.74 7.05 -9.29
N THR A 32 -11.74 6.50 -8.61
CA THR A 32 -12.10 6.86 -7.23
C THR A 32 -10.91 6.74 -6.28
N LYS A 33 -10.02 5.77 -6.52
CA LYS A 33 -8.80 5.56 -5.72
C LYS A 33 -7.75 6.65 -5.93
N VAL A 34 -7.50 7.05 -7.17
CA VAL A 34 -6.53 8.11 -7.47
C VAL A 34 -7.00 9.43 -6.85
N LYS A 35 -8.29 9.71 -6.98
CA LYS A 35 -8.89 10.91 -6.37
C LYS A 35 -8.83 10.88 -4.84
N ALA A 36 -9.05 9.72 -4.22
CA ALA A 36 -8.89 9.54 -2.78
C ALA A 36 -7.41 9.72 -2.34
N LEU A 37 -6.47 9.18 -3.10
CA LEU A 37 -5.03 9.37 -2.88
C LEU A 37 -4.66 10.86 -2.91
N ILE A 38 -5.05 11.59 -3.95
CA ILE A 38 -4.80 13.05 -4.07
C ILE A 38 -5.39 13.79 -2.88
N ASN A 39 -6.62 13.46 -2.47
CA ASN A 39 -7.25 14.09 -1.32
C ASN A 39 -6.57 13.79 0.02
N HIS A 40 -5.90 12.64 0.14
CA HIS A 40 -5.06 12.33 1.29
C HIS A 40 -3.71 13.06 1.23
N LEU A 41 -3.12 13.23 0.03
CA LEU A 41 -1.82 13.87 -0.14
C LEU A 41 -1.86 15.39 -0.05
N ARG A 42 -2.88 16.05 -0.60
CA ARG A 42 -2.97 17.52 -0.63
C ARG A 42 -2.81 18.17 0.75
N PRO A 43 -3.56 17.78 1.80
CA PRO A 43 -3.41 18.39 3.12
C PRO A 43 -2.01 18.20 3.71
N LEU A 44 -1.35 17.09 3.39
CA LEU A 44 -0.01 16.78 3.87
C LEU A 44 1.00 17.73 3.25
N TYR A 45 0.94 17.92 1.93
CA TYR A 45 1.88 18.79 1.21
C TYR A 45 1.60 20.29 1.42
N MET A 46 0.35 20.66 1.75
CA MET A 46 -0.05 22.05 1.98
C MET A 46 0.10 22.49 3.44
N SER A 47 0.18 21.53 4.38
CA SER A 47 0.36 21.84 5.80
C SER A 47 1.77 22.37 6.05
N ARG A 48 1.86 23.63 6.50
CA ARG A 48 3.12 24.24 6.96
C ARG A 48 3.50 23.83 8.38
N GLU A 49 2.68 23.02 9.06
CA GLU A 49 2.92 22.61 10.45
C GLU A 49 3.89 21.45 10.57
N GLU A 50 3.99 20.57 9.56
CA GLU A 50 4.99 19.50 9.54
C GLU A 50 6.36 20.10 9.20
N LYS A 51 7.19 20.33 10.22
CA LYS A 51 8.57 20.84 10.11
C LYS A 51 9.54 19.91 9.34
N ARG A 52 9.07 18.79 8.81
CA ARG A 52 9.89 17.77 8.13
C ARG A 52 9.28 17.41 6.77
N PRO A 53 10.12 17.13 5.75
CA PRO A 53 9.64 16.66 4.47
C PRO A 53 8.88 15.34 4.60
N ILE A 54 7.81 15.24 3.81
CA ILE A 54 6.91 14.08 3.81
C ILE A 54 7.36 13.12 2.72
N LYS A 55 7.73 11.91 3.12
CA LYS A 55 8.19 10.87 2.20
C LYS A 55 7.16 9.76 2.15
N VAL A 56 6.51 9.66 0.99
CA VAL A 56 5.38 8.77 0.76
C VAL A 56 5.78 7.64 -0.16
N VAL A 57 5.34 6.42 0.13
CA VAL A 57 5.42 5.29 -0.79
C VAL A 57 4.00 4.91 -1.23
N VAL A 58 3.77 4.83 -2.53
CA VAL A 58 2.51 4.36 -3.11
C VAL A 58 2.77 3.02 -3.78
N PHE A 59 2.12 1.98 -3.29
CA PHE A 59 2.23 0.62 -3.77
C PHE A 59 1.09 0.26 -4.71
N SER A 60 1.42 -0.46 -5.79
CA SER A 60 0.46 -1.16 -6.63
C SER A 60 1.11 -2.39 -7.26
N GLN A 61 0.33 -3.46 -7.47
CA GLN A 61 0.77 -4.62 -8.23
C GLN A 61 0.70 -4.40 -9.75
N PHE A 62 -0.05 -3.40 -10.20
CA PHE A 62 -0.28 -3.09 -11.60
C PHE A 62 0.54 -1.87 -12.03
N THR A 63 1.59 -2.10 -12.83
CA THR A 63 2.42 -1.00 -13.36
C THR A 63 1.61 -0.01 -14.19
N SER A 64 0.68 -0.50 -15.02
CA SER A 64 -0.25 0.35 -15.78
C SER A 64 -1.14 1.22 -14.90
N PHE A 65 -1.44 0.80 -13.67
CA PHE A 65 -2.15 1.64 -12.72
C PHE A 65 -1.23 2.68 -12.08
N LEU A 66 0.02 2.31 -11.78
CA LEU A 66 1.02 3.28 -11.34
C LEU A 66 1.27 4.36 -12.39
N ASP A 67 1.21 4.03 -13.68
CA ASP A 67 1.36 5.02 -14.77
C ASP A 67 0.24 6.07 -14.71
N LYS A 68 -1.02 5.62 -14.55
CA LYS A 68 -2.16 6.53 -14.35
C LYS A 68 -2.04 7.37 -13.08
N ILE A 69 -1.55 6.78 -11.99
CA ILE A 69 -1.30 7.51 -10.74
C ILE A 69 -0.22 8.58 -10.98
N GLN A 70 0.84 8.23 -11.70
CA GLN A 70 1.93 9.14 -12.02
C GLN A 70 1.45 10.35 -12.82
N ASP A 71 0.65 10.12 -13.86
CA ASP A 71 0.10 11.20 -14.70
C ASP A 71 -0.73 12.18 -13.85
N GLU A 72 -1.68 11.66 -13.07
CA GLU A 72 -2.58 12.48 -12.24
C GLU A 72 -1.82 13.22 -11.12
N LEU A 73 -0.85 12.58 -10.47
CA LEU A 73 -0.04 13.26 -9.45
C LEU A 73 0.94 14.28 -10.04
N SER A 74 1.40 14.07 -11.28
CA SER A 74 2.26 15.04 -11.98
C SER A 74 1.48 16.30 -12.34
N ILE A 75 0.22 16.16 -12.76
CA ILE A 75 -0.69 17.30 -13.02
C ILE A 75 -0.90 18.14 -11.76
N GLU A 76 -0.99 17.50 -10.60
CA GLU A 76 -1.10 18.16 -9.30
C GLU A 76 0.21 18.79 -8.80
N GLY A 77 1.33 18.58 -9.51
CA GLY A 77 2.63 19.18 -9.19
C GLY A 77 3.39 18.48 -8.06
N PHE A 78 3.11 17.20 -7.78
CA PHE A 78 3.88 16.44 -6.79
C PHE A 78 5.25 16.01 -7.33
N ASN A 79 6.26 15.97 -6.46
CA ASN A 79 7.56 15.40 -6.76
C ASN A 79 7.48 13.87 -6.73
N LEU A 80 7.70 13.22 -7.88
CA LEU A 80 7.53 11.79 -8.04
C LEU A 80 8.85 11.07 -8.34
N LEU A 81 8.99 9.88 -7.77
CA LEU A 81 9.99 8.90 -8.14
C LEU A 81 9.29 7.60 -8.53
N ARG A 82 9.85 6.87 -9.49
CA ARG A 82 9.32 5.57 -9.94
C ARG A 82 10.32 4.47 -9.60
N PHE A 83 9.83 3.38 -9.04
CA PHE A 83 10.59 2.17 -8.77
C PHE A 83 9.79 0.94 -9.22
N ASP A 84 10.17 0.35 -10.36
CA ASP A 84 9.52 -0.86 -10.83
C ASP A 84 10.46 -1.85 -11.53
N GLY A 85 9.89 -2.96 -11.99
CA GLY A 85 10.62 -4.07 -12.59
C GLY A 85 11.30 -3.73 -13.91
N SER A 86 10.88 -2.67 -14.61
CA SER A 86 11.46 -2.26 -15.90
C SER A 86 12.83 -1.59 -15.75
N MET A 87 13.14 -1.09 -14.56
CA MET A 87 14.38 -0.37 -14.29
C MET A 87 15.57 -1.32 -14.11
N ASN A 88 16.73 -0.92 -14.62
CA ASN A 88 18.00 -1.59 -14.38
C ASN A 88 18.50 -1.36 -12.92
N GLN A 89 19.48 -2.15 -12.49
CA GLN A 89 19.96 -2.13 -11.09
C GLN A 89 20.58 -0.78 -10.69
N LYS A 90 21.29 -0.10 -11.59
CA LYS A 90 21.90 1.21 -11.32
C LYS A 90 20.82 2.26 -11.07
N SER A 91 19.85 2.37 -11.98
CA SER A 91 18.72 3.31 -11.84
C SER A 91 17.89 3.05 -10.58
N ARG A 92 17.72 1.78 -10.18
CA ARG A 92 17.08 1.43 -8.91
C ARG A 92 17.86 1.97 -7.71
N ALA A 93 19.18 1.83 -7.70
CA ALA A 93 20.03 2.37 -6.63
C ALA A 93 19.96 3.91 -6.58
N ASP A 94 20.02 4.57 -7.74
CA ASP A 94 19.96 6.03 -7.86
C ASP A 94 18.62 6.59 -7.34
N VAL A 95 17.49 5.93 -7.65
CA VAL A 95 16.17 6.33 -7.15
C VAL A 95 16.08 6.18 -5.62
N LEU A 96 16.61 5.09 -5.06
CA LEU A 96 16.60 4.88 -3.61
C LEU A 96 17.46 5.91 -2.89
N GLU A 97 18.63 6.23 -3.42
CA GLU A 97 19.50 7.26 -2.84
C GLU A 97 18.85 8.63 -2.94
N THR A 98 18.27 8.97 -4.09
CA THR A 98 17.51 10.22 -4.28
C THR A 98 16.36 10.33 -3.28
N PHE A 99 15.56 9.27 -3.12
CA PHE A 99 14.46 9.23 -2.16
C PHE A 99 14.94 9.39 -0.71
N LYS A 100 16.10 8.82 -0.38
CA LYS A 100 16.70 8.95 0.95
C LYS A 100 17.25 10.34 1.22
N GLN A 101 17.95 10.94 0.26
CA GLN A 101 18.67 12.21 0.42
C GLN A 101 17.80 13.46 0.24
N THR A 102 16.69 13.36 -0.50
CA THR A 102 15.86 14.54 -0.75
C THR A 102 15.38 15.19 0.55
N GLU A 103 15.56 16.51 0.64
CA GLU A 103 15.08 17.35 1.74
C GLU A 103 13.66 17.86 1.50
N ASP A 104 13.12 17.61 0.30
CA ASP A 104 11.76 17.97 -0.09
C ASP A 104 10.80 16.80 0.10
N SER A 105 9.51 17.12 0.18
CA SER A 105 8.46 16.10 0.16
C SER A 105 8.46 15.39 -1.19
N CYS A 106 8.39 14.06 -1.17
CA CYS A 106 8.51 13.22 -2.35
C CYS A 106 7.62 11.97 -2.24
N ILE A 107 7.07 11.54 -3.38
CA ILE A 107 6.25 10.35 -3.51
C ILE A 107 6.98 9.34 -4.39
N MET A 108 7.27 8.15 -3.84
CA MET A 108 7.80 7.04 -4.60
C MET A 108 6.68 6.07 -5.00
N LEU A 109 6.49 5.89 -6.29
CA LEU A 109 5.61 4.90 -6.89
C LEU A 109 6.36 3.57 -7.01
N LEU A 110 5.92 2.54 -6.28
CA LEU A 110 6.63 1.28 -6.13
C LEU A 110 5.78 0.10 -6.62
N SER A 111 6.27 -0.64 -7.61
CA SER A 111 5.61 -1.88 -8.04
C SER A 111 6.10 -3.09 -7.24
N LEU A 112 5.15 -3.94 -6.87
CA LEU A 112 5.42 -4.99 -5.90
C LEU A 112 6.31 -6.11 -6.43
N LYS A 113 6.25 -6.41 -7.74
CA LYS A 113 7.15 -7.39 -8.38
C LYS A 113 8.63 -6.99 -8.27
N ALA A 114 8.94 -5.71 -8.10
CA ALA A 114 10.30 -5.23 -7.87
C ALA A 114 10.72 -5.25 -6.39
N GLY A 115 9.79 -5.51 -5.46
CA GLY A 115 10.01 -5.52 -4.01
C GLY A 115 10.67 -6.77 -3.44
N GLY A 116 10.98 -7.78 -4.28
CA GLY A 116 11.77 -8.96 -3.89
C GLY A 116 13.26 -8.66 -3.65
N VAL A 117 13.70 -7.43 -3.94
CA VAL A 117 15.03 -6.92 -3.63
C VAL A 117 14.97 -6.33 -2.21
N GLY A 118 16.03 -6.47 -1.39
CA GLY A 118 16.05 -5.98 0.00
C GLY A 118 15.97 -4.44 0.14
N LEU A 119 14.83 -3.84 -0.20
CA LEU A 119 14.59 -2.40 -0.16
C LEU A 119 14.63 -1.90 1.28
N ASN A 120 15.33 -0.79 1.50
CA ASN A 120 15.35 -0.07 2.78
C ASN A 120 14.61 1.25 2.62
N LEU A 121 13.37 1.32 3.12
CA LEU A 121 12.48 2.47 2.94
C LEU A 121 12.21 3.19 4.27
N VAL A 122 13.14 3.10 5.22
CA VAL A 122 13.09 3.69 6.57
C VAL A 122 13.06 5.25 6.56
N CYS A 123 13.17 5.86 5.39
CA CYS A 123 12.96 7.30 5.23
C CYS A 123 11.49 7.68 4.99
N ALA A 124 10.64 6.72 4.61
CA ALA A 124 9.22 6.98 4.34
C ALA A 124 8.40 6.96 5.62
N ASN A 125 7.57 7.98 5.84
CA ASN A 125 6.66 8.05 6.99
C ASN A 125 5.21 7.72 6.63
N ARG A 126 4.89 7.55 5.34
CA ARG A 126 3.53 7.22 4.89
C ARG A 126 3.56 6.20 3.76
N ALA A 127 2.62 5.25 3.80
CA ALA A 127 2.43 4.25 2.77
C ALA A 127 0.97 4.19 2.32
N TYR A 128 0.74 4.13 1.01
CA TYR A 128 -0.59 3.95 0.42
C TYR A 128 -0.60 2.69 -0.42
N LEU A 129 -1.49 1.74 -0.12
CA LEU A 129 -1.68 0.51 -0.88
C LEU A 129 -2.90 0.70 -1.77
N MET A 130 -2.67 0.76 -3.08
CA MET A 130 -3.69 1.09 -4.07
C MET A 130 -4.56 -0.10 -4.47
N ASP A 131 -4.15 -1.32 -4.12
CA ASP A 131 -4.84 -2.56 -4.46
C ASP A 131 -4.51 -3.66 -3.44
N PRO A 132 -5.48 -4.53 -3.10
CA PRO A 132 -5.26 -5.60 -2.13
C PRO A 132 -4.38 -6.71 -2.73
N TRP A 133 -3.53 -7.30 -1.92
CA TRP A 133 -2.67 -8.42 -2.34
C TRP A 133 -3.24 -9.76 -1.92
N TRP A 134 -2.96 -10.82 -2.66
CA TRP A 134 -3.44 -12.16 -2.31
C TRP A 134 -2.79 -12.73 -1.04
N SER A 135 -1.60 -12.26 -0.70
CA SER A 135 -0.80 -12.77 0.41
C SER A 135 -0.51 -11.67 1.42
N TYR A 136 -1.09 -11.81 2.61
CA TYR A 136 -0.80 -10.96 3.76
C TYR A 136 0.70 -10.96 4.11
N ALA A 137 1.39 -12.09 3.93
CA ALA A 137 2.82 -12.20 4.22
C ALA A 137 3.65 -11.29 3.32
N VAL A 138 3.32 -11.23 2.03
CA VAL A 138 3.99 -10.35 1.07
C VAL A 138 3.71 -8.89 1.42
N GLU A 139 2.47 -8.57 1.80
CA GLU A 139 2.07 -7.23 2.22
C GLU A 139 2.78 -6.77 3.49
N SER A 140 2.74 -7.59 4.53
CA SER A 140 3.45 -7.34 5.78
C SER A 140 4.94 -7.14 5.53
N GLN A 141 5.56 -7.98 4.69
CA GLN A 141 6.97 -7.84 4.37
C GLN A 141 7.29 -6.51 3.68
N ALA A 142 6.45 -6.03 2.76
CA ALA A 142 6.63 -4.75 2.11
C ALA A 142 6.47 -3.58 3.09
N ILE A 143 5.49 -3.67 3.98
CA ILE A 143 5.24 -2.73 5.07
C ILE A 143 6.43 -2.70 6.05
N ASP A 144 6.98 -3.85 6.41
CA ASP A 144 8.12 -4.00 7.31
C ASP A 144 9.40 -3.36 6.75
N ARG A 145 9.48 -3.13 5.43
CA ARG A 145 10.59 -2.34 4.82
C ARG A 145 10.53 -0.86 5.17
N ILE A 146 9.36 -0.36 5.53
CA ILE A 146 9.13 1.02 5.97
C ILE A 146 9.23 1.10 7.50
N HIS A 147 8.56 0.19 8.22
CA HIS A 147 8.54 0.17 9.70
C HIS A 147 9.83 -0.34 10.38
N ARG A 148 10.93 -0.50 9.65
CA ARG A 148 12.13 -1.20 10.16
C ARG A 148 12.82 -0.43 11.30
N MET A 149 13.58 -1.16 12.13
CA MET A 149 14.44 -0.56 13.15
C MET A 149 15.36 0.51 12.54
N GLY A 150 15.31 1.73 13.10
CA GLY A 150 15.98 2.92 12.56
C GLY A 150 15.00 4.05 12.19
N GLN A 151 13.71 3.74 12.06
CA GLN A 151 12.65 4.72 11.85
C GLN A 151 12.36 5.51 13.16
N SER A 152 12.60 6.82 13.16
CA SER A 152 12.33 7.66 14.35
C SER A 152 10.89 8.18 14.41
N SER A 153 10.20 8.23 13.25
CA SER A 153 8.89 8.87 13.06
C SER A 153 7.76 7.84 12.96
N GLU A 154 6.55 8.23 13.36
CA GLU A 154 5.34 7.42 13.19
C GLU A 154 5.11 7.13 11.70
N VAL A 155 4.78 5.88 11.38
CA VAL A 155 4.46 5.47 10.01
C VAL A 155 2.97 5.24 9.91
N GLN A 156 2.33 5.95 8.96
CA GLN A 156 0.92 5.74 8.66
C GLN A 156 0.77 4.90 7.39
N ILE A 157 -0.07 3.87 7.46
CA ILE A 157 -0.37 3.00 6.32
C ILE A 157 -1.86 3.14 6.00
N VAL A 158 -2.16 3.39 4.74
CA VAL A 158 -3.53 3.49 4.25
C VAL A 158 -3.70 2.49 3.13
N ARG A 159 -4.71 1.63 3.24
CA ARG A 159 -5.13 0.76 2.14
C ARG A 159 -6.32 1.41 1.45
N PHE A 160 -6.46 1.21 0.15
CA PHE A 160 -7.62 1.65 -0.61
C PHE A 160 -8.35 0.46 -1.22
N ILE A 161 -9.58 0.25 -0.77
CA ILE A 161 -10.39 -0.93 -1.06
C ILE A 161 -11.78 -0.48 -1.46
N VAL A 162 -12.24 -0.87 -2.64
CA VAL A 162 -13.57 -0.50 -3.13
C VAL A 162 -14.64 -1.37 -2.49
N GLU A 163 -15.65 -0.73 -1.88
CA GLU A 163 -16.82 -1.40 -1.28
C GLU A 163 -17.67 -2.14 -2.31
N GLY A 164 -18.15 -3.33 -1.91
CA GLY A 164 -18.99 -4.17 -2.76
C GLY A 164 -18.25 -4.74 -3.97
N SER A 165 -16.91 -4.72 -3.95
CA SER A 165 -16.08 -5.20 -5.05
C SER A 165 -15.34 -6.49 -4.69
N VAL A 166 -14.72 -7.10 -5.71
CA VAL A 166 -13.81 -8.24 -5.54
C VAL A 166 -12.69 -7.92 -4.54
N GLU A 167 -12.26 -6.66 -4.42
CA GLU A 167 -11.21 -6.25 -3.49
C GLU A 167 -11.62 -6.46 -2.02
N GLU A 168 -12.87 -6.17 -1.69
CA GLU A 168 -13.41 -6.40 -0.35
C GLU A 168 -13.50 -7.90 -0.04
N ARG A 169 -13.88 -8.72 -1.04
CA ARG A 169 -13.92 -10.18 -0.92
C ARG A 169 -12.52 -10.77 -0.73
N MET A 170 -11.52 -10.22 -1.42
CA MET A 170 -10.13 -10.61 -1.25
C MET A 170 -9.64 -10.38 0.18
N LEU A 171 -10.03 -9.29 0.84
CA LEU A 171 -9.69 -9.07 2.26
C LEU A 171 -10.31 -10.12 3.17
N LYS A 172 -11.59 -10.45 2.96
CA LYS A 172 -12.28 -11.51 3.74
C LYS A 172 -11.54 -12.86 3.62
N ILE A 173 -11.08 -13.19 2.41
CA ILE A 173 -10.27 -14.39 2.15
C ILE A 173 -8.92 -14.32 2.86
N GLN A 174 -8.25 -13.17 2.85
CA GLN A 174 -6.98 -12.98 3.56
C GLN A 174 -7.13 -13.18 5.08
N ASP A 175 -8.15 -12.58 5.69
CA ASP A 175 -8.40 -12.71 7.13
C ASP A 175 -8.65 -14.17 7.51
N ARG A 176 -9.43 -14.89 6.69
CA ARG A 176 -9.64 -16.33 6.85
C ARG A 176 -8.33 -17.13 6.74
N LYS A 177 -7.50 -16.83 5.74
CA LYS A 177 -6.18 -17.47 5.57
C LYS A 177 -5.24 -17.19 6.73
N LYS A 178 -5.27 -15.99 7.29
CA LYS A 178 -4.44 -15.61 8.45
C LYS A 178 -4.84 -16.38 9.70
N PHE A 179 -6.15 -16.52 9.95
CA PHE A 179 -6.65 -17.36 11.04
C PHE A 179 -6.19 -18.81 10.88
N LEU A 180 -6.41 -19.40 9.70
CA LEU A 180 -6.07 -20.80 9.43
C LEU A 180 -4.57 -21.09 9.45
N ALA A 181 -3.73 -20.19 8.95
CA ALA A 181 -2.26 -20.31 9.03
C ALA A 181 -1.75 -20.33 10.48
N THR A 182 -2.52 -19.75 11.40
CA THR A 182 -2.23 -19.76 12.85
C THR A 182 -2.76 -21.04 13.52
N THR A 183 -3.69 -21.77 12.88
CA THR A 183 -4.48 -22.86 13.47
C THR A 183 -4.27 -24.21 12.77
N LEU A 184 -3.03 -24.71 12.68
CA LEU A 184 -2.65 -26.11 12.34
C LEU A 184 -2.23 -26.42 10.88
N GLY A 185 -1.42 -27.48 10.75
CA GLY A 185 -0.91 -28.04 9.50
C GLY A 185 -1.99 -28.77 8.71
N LEU A 186 -2.56 -28.06 7.73
CA LEU A 186 -3.58 -28.57 6.82
C LEU A 186 -3.02 -29.63 5.85
N SER A 187 -3.81 -30.68 5.60
CA SER A 187 -3.51 -31.68 4.56
C SER A 187 -3.63 -31.08 3.16
N GLU A 188 -3.12 -31.76 2.13
CA GLU A 188 -3.25 -31.31 0.74
C GLU A 188 -4.72 -31.31 0.26
N GLU A 189 -5.58 -32.18 0.80
CA GLU A 189 -7.01 -32.20 0.49
C GLU A 189 -7.73 -30.98 1.08
N ASP A 190 -7.41 -30.62 2.32
CA ASP A 190 -7.95 -29.40 2.96
C ASP A 190 -7.55 -28.14 2.19
N LYS A 191 -6.29 -28.07 1.74
CA LYS A 191 -5.80 -26.95 0.91
C LYS A 191 -6.55 -26.86 -0.43
N ARG A 192 -6.90 -27.99 -1.05
CA ARG A 192 -7.67 -28.01 -2.31
C ARG A 192 -9.11 -27.56 -2.09
N ALA A 193 -9.77 -28.08 -1.06
CA ALA A 193 -11.13 -27.67 -0.70
C ALA A 193 -11.20 -26.16 -0.40
N GLN A 194 -10.20 -25.64 0.32
CA GLN A 194 -10.10 -24.22 0.63
C GLN A 194 -9.90 -23.35 -0.61
N ARG A 195 -9.07 -23.78 -1.58
CA ARG A 195 -8.90 -23.07 -2.86
C ARG A 195 -10.21 -22.97 -3.63
N LEU A 196 -10.99 -24.06 -3.68
CA LEU A 196 -12.30 -24.10 -4.31
C LEU A 196 -13.27 -23.11 -3.65
N GLU A 197 -13.26 -23.07 -2.33
CA GLU A 197 -14.11 -22.16 -1.56
C GLU A 197 -13.69 -20.68 -1.71
N ASP A 198 -12.39 -20.40 -1.76
CA ASP A 198 -11.87 -19.06 -2.08
C ASP A 198 -12.37 -18.59 -3.46
N ILE A 199 -12.32 -19.46 -4.48
CA ILE A 199 -12.80 -19.16 -5.83
C ILE A 199 -14.30 -18.86 -5.81
N LYS A 200 -15.10 -19.69 -5.15
CA LYS A 200 -16.55 -19.45 -4.98
C LYS A 200 -16.84 -18.11 -4.32
N THR A 201 -16.10 -17.80 -3.26
CA THR A 201 -16.23 -16.54 -2.51
C THR A 201 -15.87 -15.32 -3.37
N LEU A 202 -14.86 -15.43 -4.24
CA LEU A 202 -14.48 -14.33 -5.15
C LEU A 202 -15.57 -14.06 -6.19
N PHE A 203 -16.12 -15.11 -6.78
CA PHE A 203 -17.02 -15.02 -7.92
C PHE A 203 -18.52 -15.09 -7.56
N GLU A 204 -18.88 -15.18 -6.28
CA GLU A 204 -20.27 -15.39 -5.84
C GLU A 204 -20.94 -16.61 -6.50
N MET A 205 -20.19 -17.72 -6.59
CA MET A 205 -20.67 -18.99 -7.16
C MET A 205 -20.95 -20.05 -6.09
#